data_AF-A0A183NIJ5-F1
#
_entry.id   AF-A0A183NIJ5-F1
#
_cell.length_a   1.000
_cell.length_b   1.000
_cell.length_c   1.000
_cell.angle_alpha   90.00
_cell.angle_beta   90.00
_cell.angle_gamma   90.00
#
_symmetry.space_group_name_H-M   'P 1'
#
loop_
_entity.id
_entity.type
_entity.pdbx_description
1 polymer ?
#
loop_
_entity_poly.entity_id
_entity_poly.type
_entity_poly.pdbx_seq_one_letter_code
_entity_poly.pdbx_strand_id
1 'polypeptide(L)' 'TKQSKDWHQVTISTQYSGYTFCIQLTCELNHYGNDCTKVCQTNDNHTKFKCDANGDKICEPGWSGTECDKGN' A
#
# COMPACT_ATOMS: atom_id res chain seq x y z
N THR A 1 3.82 -3.41 -7.45
CA THR A 1 3.88 -3.00 -6.04
C THR A 1 5.23 -2.36 -5.82
N LYS A 2 5.31 -1.02 -5.82
CA LYS A 2 6.56 -0.32 -5.53
C LYS A 2 6.63 0.11 -4.06
N GLN A 3 6.22 -0.79 -3.15
CA GLN A 3 6.76 -0.77 -1.80
C GLN A 3 8.14 -1.39 -1.91
N SER A 4 9.16 -0.73 -1.37
CA SER A 4 10.47 -1.37 -1.27
C SER A 4 10.31 -2.55 -0.31
N LYS A 5 10.24 -3.75 -0.89
CA LYS A 5 10.34 -5.01 -0.14
C LYS A 5 11.80 -5.26 0.29
N ASP A 6 12.67 -4.27 0.15
CA ASP A 6 14.07 -4.43 0.41
C ASP A 6 14.35 -4.21 1.89
N TRP A 7 15.21 -5.06 2.42
CA TRP A 7 15.72 -4.88 3.77
C TRP A 7 16.65 -3.67 3.79
N HIS A 8 16.39 -2.76 4.71
CA HIS A 8 17.22 -1.58 4.93
C HIS A 8 18.13 -1.84 6.13
N GLN A 9 19.43 -1.65 5.94
CA GLN A 9 20.39 -1.80 7.02
C GLN A 9 20.59 -0.44 7.71
N VAL A 10 20.31 -0.39 9.02
CA VAL A 10 20.46 0.80 9.85
C VAL A 10 21.50 0.50 10.92
N THR A 11 22.56 1.32 10.96
CA THR A 11 23.59 1.22 11.99
C THR A 11 23.45 2.38 12.97
N ILE A 12 23.36 2.05 14.25
CA ILE A 12 23.28 3.01 15.35
C ILE A 12 24.53 2.82 16.20
N SER A 13 25.36 3.85 16.29
CA SER A 13 26.61 3.83 17.05
C SER A 13 26.57 4.87 18.15
N THR A 14 26.95 4.45 19.36
CA THR A 14 27.18 5.31 20.52
C THR A 14 28.65 5.21 20.96
N GLN A 15 29.02 5.97 21.99
CA GLN A 15 30.37 5.87 22.56
C GLN A 15 30.66 4.56 23.30
N TYR A 16 29.64 3.74 23.60
CA TYR A 16 29.78 2.51 24.39
C TYR A 16 29.44 1.24 23.60
N SER A 17 28.62 1.35 22.55
CA SER A 17 28.17 0.20 21.76
C SER A 17 27.74 0.63 20.36
N GLY A 18 27.76 -0.34 19.44
CA GLY A 18 27.24 -0.21 18.08
C GLY A 18 26.27 -1.36 17.77
N TYR A 19 25.19 -1.03 17.08
CA TYR A 19 24.15 -1.97 16.68
C TYR A 19 23.90 -1.83 15.18
N THR A 20 23.67 -2.96 14.52
CA THR A 20 23.23 -3.01 13.13
C THR A 20 21.92 -3.76 13.06
N PHE A 21 20.90 -3.10 12.52
CA PHE A 21 19.55 -3.64 12.34
C PHE A 21 19.27 -3.79 10.85
N CYS A 22 18.62 -4.88 10.48
CA CYS A 22 17.95 -5.00 9.19
C CYS A 22 16.46 -4.75 9.44
N ILE A 23 15.91 -3.74 8.79
CA ILE A 23 14.52 -3.31 8.98
C ILE A 23 13.82 -3.31 7.63
N GLN A 24 12.59 -3.81 7.59
CA GLN A 24 11.73 -3.72 6.42
C GLN A 24 10.44 -3.03 6.86
N LEU A 25 10.02 -1.98 6.13
CA LEU A 25 8.72 -1.36 6.33
C LEU A 25 7.74 -1.89 5.29
N THR A 26 6.61 -2.40 5.76
CA THR A 26 5.50 -2.88 4.93
C THR A 26 4.23 -2.21 5.39
N CYS A 27 3.38 -1.78 4.45
CA CYS A 27 2.08 -1.25 4.83
C CYS A 27 1.16 -2.36 5.35
N GLU A 28 0.15 -1.95 6.12
CA GLU A 28 -0.95 -2.83 6.51
C GLU A 28 -1.76 -3.29 5.29
N LEU A 29 -2.58 -4.31 5.47
CA LEU A 29 -3.45 -4.83 4.41
C LEU A 29 -4.33 -3.71 3.85
N ASN A 30 -4.43 -3.61 2.52
CA ASN A 30 -5.20 -2.57 1.80
C ASN A 30 -4.64 -1.14 1.91
N HIS A 31 -3.44 -0.96 2.49
CA HIS A 31 -2.75 0.31 2.54
C HIS A 31 -1.59 0.37 1.53
N TYR A 32 -1.50 1.49 0.84
CA TYR A 32 -0.61 1.70 -0.30
C TYR A 32 0.06 3.07 -0.22
N GLY A 33 0.99 3.32 -1.14
CA GLY A 33 1.84 4.51 -1.13
C GLY A 33 3.10 4.34 -0.30
N ASN A 34 3.97 5.35 -0.32
CA ASN A 34 5.23 5.34 0.42
C ASN A 34 5.04 5.58 1.92
N ASP A 35 3.91 6.19 2.30
CA ASP A 35 3.51 6.57 3.65
C ASP A 35 2.37 5.71 4.20
N CYS A 36 1.90 4.72 3.43
CA CYS A 36 0.80 3.83 3.78
C CYS A 36 -0.54 4.55 4.07
N THR A 37 -0.72 5.78 3.60
CA THR A 37 -1.94 6.56 3.87
C THR A 37 -3.05 6.30 2.85
N LYS A 38 -2.70 5.78 1.67
CA LYS A 38 -3.67 5.48 0.61
C LYS A 38 -4.37 4.15 0.89
N VAL A 39 -5.67 4.21 1.14
CA VAL A 39 -6.49 3.03 1.41
C VAL A 39 -7.24 2.62 0.15
N CYS A 40 -7.10 1.35 -0.25
CA CYS A 40 -7.93 0.75 -1.27
C CYS A 40 -8.44 -0.60 -0.78
N GLN A 41 -9.69 -0.60 -0.34
CA GLN A 41 -10.39 -1.77 0.15
C GLN A 41 -11.67 -1.96 -0.66
N THR A 42 -11.80 -3.13 -1.28
CA THR A 42 -13.03 -3.54 -1.96
C THR A 42 -14.06 -3.98 -0.91
N ASN A 43 -15.34 -3.67 -1.15
CA ASN A 43 -16.44 -4.24 -0.35
C ASN A 43 -16.54 -5.74 -0.63
N ASP A 44 -17.17 -6.52 0.26
CA ASP A 44 -17.26 -8.00 0.20
C ASP A 44 -17.66 -8.58 -1.17
N ASN A 45 -18.46 -7.84 -1.96
CA ASN A 45 -18.93 -8.30 -3.26
C ASN A 45 -17.98 -7.99 -4.44
N HIS A 46 -16.94 -7.16 -4.25
CA HIS A 46 -15.93 -6.82 -5.29
C HIS A 46 -16.52 -6.40 -6.65
N THR A 47 -17.75 -5.86 -6.67
CA THR A 47 -18.54 -5.69 -7.89
C THR A 47 -18.33 -4.37 -8.62
N LYS A 48 -17.79 -3.34 -7.94
CA LYS A 48 -17.68 -1.98 -8.49
C LYS A 48 -16.29 -1.64 -8.98
N PHE A 49 -15.27 -2.10 -8.26
CA PHE A 49 -13.88 -1.82 -8.58
C PHE A 49 -12.95 -2.88 -7.99
N LYS A 50 -11.73 -2.91 -8.52
CA LYS A 50 -10.58 -3.61 -7.95
C LYS A 50 -9.48 -2.62 -7.62
N CYS A 51 -8.61 -2.98 -6.69
CA CYS A 51 -7.42 -2.22 -6.36
C CYS A 51 -6.25 -2.70 -7.21
N ASP A 52 -5.55 -1.79 -7.85
CA ASP A 52 -4.31 -2.09 -8.55
C ASP A 52 -3.13 -2.27 -7.56
N ALA A 53 -1.94 -2.53 -8.09
CA ALA A 53 -0.74 -2.74 -7.27
C ALA A 53 -0.23 -1.47 -6.55
N ASN A 54 -0.81 -0.30 -6.82
CA ASN A 54 -0.54 1.00 -6.21
C ASN A 54 -1.73 1.48 -5.35
N GLY A 55 -2.78 0.67 -5.20
CA GLY A 55 -3.99 1.04 -4.49
C GLY A 55 -4.91 1.99 -5.24
N ASP A 56 -4.75 2.14 -6.56
CA ASP A 56 -5.71 2.86 -7.39
C ASP A 56 -6.95 2.01 -7.67
N LYS A 57 -8.12 2.65 -7.69
CA LYS A 57 -9.38 1.98 -8.03
C LYS A 57 -9.49 1.83 -9.54
N ILE A 58 -9.63 0.58 -9.99
CA ILE A 58 -9.95 0.22 -11.37
C ILE A 58 -11.43 -0.16 -11.40
N CYS A 59 -12.26 0.66 -12.03
CA CYS A 59 -13.69 0.39 -12.10
C CYS A 59 -13.99 -0.86 -12.94
N GLU A 60 -14.90 -1.69 -12.44
CA GLU A 60 -15.43 -2.82 -13.18
C GLU A 60 -16.38 -2.34 -14.29
N PRO A 61 -16.64 -3.16 -15.34
CA PRO A 61 -17.55 -2.80 -16.42
C PRO A 61 -18.91 -2.31 -15.90
N GLY A 62 -19.38 -1.18 -16.44
CA GLY A 62 -20.64 -0.54 -16.02
C GLY A 62 -20.49 0.48 -14.88
N TRP A 63 -19.30 0.60 -14.28
CA TRP A 63 -19.01 1.60 -13.25
C TRP A 63 -18.02 2.66 -13.74
N SER A 64 -18.14 3.88 -13.21
CA SER A 64 -17.31 5.02 -13.57
C SER A 64 -17.22 6.05 -12.44
N GLY A 65 -16.41 7.10 -12.65
CA GLY A 65 -16.09 8.10 -11.63
C GLY A 65 -14.85 7.70 -10.80
N THR A 66 -14.28 8.67 -10.09
CA THR A 66 -13.06 8.47 -9.28
C THR A 66 -13.24 7.39 -8.21
N GLU A 67 -14.47 7.24 -7.70
CA GLU A 67 -14.84 6.29 -6.66
C GLU A 67 -15.54 5.04 -7.22
N CYS A 68 -15.65 4.91 -8.56
CA CYS A 68 -16.39 3.84 -9.23
C CYS A 68 -17.83 3.68 -8.71
N ASP A 69 -18.47 4.81 -8.38
CA ASP A 69 -19.78 4.89 -7.76
C ASP A 69 -20.90 5.24 -8.75
N LYS A 70 -20.55 5.64 -9.98
CA LYS A 70 -21.50 5.98 -11.04
C LYS A 70 -21.73 4.77 -11.94
N GLY A 71 -22.86 4.10 -11.71
CA GLY A 71 -23.36 3.02 -12.57
C GLY A 71 -24.07 3.57 -13.81
N ASN A 72 -23.92 2.89 -14.93
CA ASN A 72 -24.61 3.18 -16.20
C ASN A 72 -25.85 2.28 -16.36
#